data_AF-A0A1G3HER8-F1
#
_entry.id   AF-A0A1G3HER8-F1
#
_cell.length_a   1.000
_cell.length_b   1.000
_cell.length_c   1.000
_cell.angle_alpha   90.00
_cell.angle_beta   90.00
_cell.angle_gamma   90.00
#
_symmetry.space_group_name_H-M   'P 1'
#
loop_
_entity.id
_entity.type
_entity.pdbx_description
1 polymer ?
#
loop_
_entity_poly.entity_id
_entity_poly.type
_entity_poly.pdbx_seq_one_letter_code
_entity_poly.pdbx_strand_id
1 'polypeptide(L)' 'MKAADFLDKAARAAVSARLLLNAGDVDGACNRAYYAMFDAARAALLVFADDASETAQIGLSIGRTPLSQR' A
#
# COMPACT_ATOMS: atom_id res chain seq x y z
N MET A 1 -4.23 -3.63 -8.36
CA MET A 1 -4.79 -2.58 -7.47
C MET A 1 -3.66 -1.65 -7.11
N LYS A 2 -3.93 -0.34 -7.14
CA LYS A 2 -2.99 0.74 -6.78
C LYS A 2 -3.08 1.03 -5.28
N ALA A 3 -2.10 1.76 -4.75
CA ALA A 3 -2.12 2.21 -3.35
C ALA A 3 -3.41 2.96 -2.98
N ALA A 4 -3.91 3.82 -3.89
CA ALA A 4 -5.17 4.54 -3.71
C ALA A 4 -6.38 3.60 -3.48
N ASP A 5 -6.47 2.50 -4.23
CA ASP A 5 -7.57 1.52 -4.07
C ASP A 5 -7.61 0.92 -2.66
N PHE A 6 -6.43 0.74 -2.04
CA PHE A 6 -6.31 0.24 -0.67
C PHE A 6 -6.67 1.32 0.36
N LEU A 7 -6.25 2.57 0.15
CA LEU A 7 -6.65 3.68 1.03
C LEU A 7 -8.16 3.89 1.03
N ASP A 8 -8.83 3.79 -0.12
CA ASP A 8 -10.29 3.90 -0.21
C ASP A 8 -11.01 2.75 0.52
N LYS A 9 -10.44 1.56 0.52
CA LYS A 9 -10.96 0.43 1.32
C LYS A 9 -10.74 0.66 2.80
N ALA A 10 -9.53 1.09 3.18
CA ALA A 10 -9.18 1.40 4.56
C ALA A 10 -10.10 2.47 5.16
N ALA A 11 -10.35 3.56 4.43
CA ALA A 11 -11.23 4.64 4.85
C ALA A 11 -12.67 4.15 5.08
N ARG A 12 -13.23 3.38 4.13
CA ARG A 12 -14.59 2.80 4.27
C ARG A 12 -14.69 1.82 5.44
N ALA A 13 -13.67 1.00 5.65
CA ALA A 13 -13.60 0.08 6.78
C ALA A 13 -13.52 0.84 8.12
N ALA A 14 -12.74 1.92 8.20
CA ALA A 14 -12.64 2.77 9.40
C ALA A 14 -13.98 3.48 9.72
N VAL A 15 -14.68 3.99 8.71
CA VAL A 15 -16.03 4.55 8.89
C VAL A 15 -17.00 3.47 9.40
N SER A 16 -16.95 2.26 8.83
CA SER A 16 -17.78 1.14 9.28
C SER A 16 -17.48 0.77 10.74
N ALA A 17 -16.20 0.71 11.12
CA ALA A 17 -15.78 0.43 12.49
C ALA A 17 -16.33 1.47 13.48
N ARG A 18 -16.31 2.75 13.12
CA ARG A 18 -16.90 3.82 13.92
C ARG A 18 -18.41 3.65 14.11
N LEU A 19 -19.14 3.32 13.04
CA LEU A 19 -20.59 3.11 13.10
C LEU A 19 -20.95 1.93 14.02
N LEU A 20 -20.22 0.81 13.91
CA LEU A 20 -20.42 -0.36 14.76
C LEU A 20 -20.11 -0.07 16.22
N LEU A 21 -19.02 0.65 16.49
CA LEU A 21 -18.66 1.05 17.85
C LEU A 21 -19.74 1.94 18.47
N ASN A 22 -20.27 2.89 17.72
CA ASN A 22 -21.35 3.77 18.17
C ASN A 22 -22.66 3.00 18.42
N ALA A 23 -22.87 1.87 17.74
CA ALA A 23 -24.01 0.98 17.95
C ALA A 23 -23.81 -0.02 19.11
N GLY A 24 -22.63 -0.02 19.75
CA GLY A 24 -22.28 -0.95 20.82
C GLY A 24 -21.80 -2.32 20.34
N ASP A 25 -21.68 -2.54 19.03
CA ASP A 25 -21.11 -3.76 18.43
C ASP A 25 -19.58 -3.67 18.40
N VAL A 26 -18.96 -3.95 19.56
CA VAL A 26 -17.51 -3.86 19.75
C VAL A 26 -16.77 -4.90 18.92
N ASP A 27 -17.27 -6.13 18.82
CA ASP A 27 -16.64 -7.22 18.06
C ASP A 27 -16.65 -6.89 16.55
N GLY A 28 -17.78 -6.43 16.03
CA GLY A 28 -17.91 -5.97 14.65
C GLY A 28 -17.00 -4.77 14.36
N ALA A 29 -16.93 -3.81 15.28
CA ALA A 29 -16.04 -2.65 15.16
C ALA A 29 -14.57 -3.06 15.09
N CYS A 30 -14.14 -3.97 15.97
CA CYS A 30 -12.76 -4.44 16.04
C CYS A 30 -12.34 -5.13 14.74
N ASN A 31 -13.21 -6.00 14.20
CA ASN A 31 -12.97 -6.66 12.92
C ASN A 31 -12.81 -5.66 11.76
N ARG A 32 -13.68 -4.64 11.69
CA ARG A 32 -13.58 -3.61 10.65
C ARG A 32 -12.34 -2.73 10.81
N ALA A 33 -11.95 -2.41 12.05
CA ALA A 33 -10.73 -1.66 12.32
C ALA A 33 -9.47 -2.44 11.90
N TYR A 34 -9.43 -3.75 12.13
CA TYR A 34 -8.34 -4.62 11.68
C TYR A 34 -8.15 -4.53 10.16
N TYR A 35 -9.22 -4.69 9.38
CA TYR A 35 -9.14 -4.60 7.93
C TYR A 35 -8.78 -3.19 7.44
N ALA A 36 -9.22 -2.15 8.14
CA ALA A 36 -8.80 -0.79 7.83
C ALA A 36 -7.27 -0.62 7.95
N MET A 37 -6.68 -1.10 9.05
CA MET A 37 -5.24 -1.07 9.26
C MET A 37 -4.49 -1.92 8.22
N PHE A 38 -5.00 -3.12 7.93
CA PHE A 38 -4.40 -4.02 6.96
C PHE A 38 -4.34 -3.42 5.55
N ASP A 39 -5.45 -2.85 5.07
CA ASP A 39 -5.48 -2.20 3.75
C ASP A 39 -4.58 -0.95 3.73
N ALA A 40 -4.55 -0.14 4.79
CA ALA A 40 -3.64 0.99 4.89
C ALA A 40 -2.16 0.57 4.84
N ALA A 41 -1.79 -0.50 5.52
CA ALA A 41 -0.43 -1.04 5.48
C ALA A 41 -0.04 -1.53 4.06
N ARG A 42 -0.97 -2.18 3.34
CA ARG A 42 -0.75 -2.58 1.94
C ARG A 42 -0.57 -1.36 1.03
N ALA A 43 -1.34 -0.30 1.23
CA ALA A 43 -1.17 0.95 0.49
C ALA A 43 0.23 1.53 0.73
N ALA A 44 0.67 1.61 1.98
CA ALA A 44 1.99 2.13 2.33
C ALA A 44 3.11 1.31 1.68
N LEU A 45 3.04 -0.02 1.76
CA LEU A 45 4.04 -0.90 1.13
C LEU A 45 4.12 -0.71 -0.39
N LEU A 46 3.00 -0.47 -1.07
CA LEU A 46 2.99 -0.22 -2.51
C LEU A 46 3.64 1.12 -2.87
N VAL A 47 3.41 2.16 -2.09
CA VAL A 47 4.07 3.46 -2.30
C VAL A 47 5.59 3.30 -2.19
N PHE A 48 6.07 2.69 -1.11
CA PHE A 48 7.51 2.49 -0.90
C PHE A 48 8.14 1.50 -1.90
N ALA A 49 7.37 0.53 -2.40
CA ALA A 49 7.84 -0.39 -3.42
C ALA A 49 7.93 0.26 -4.81
N ASP A 50 6.98 1.12 -5.17
CA ASP A 50 7.02 1.88 -6.42
C ASP A 50 8.20 2.88 -6.40
N ASP A 51 8.43 3.56 -5.28
CA ASP A 51 9.56 4.49 -5.08
C ASP A 51 10.95 3.82 -5.25
N ALA A 52 11.07 2.54 -4.87
CA ALA A 52 12.30 1.76 -5.03
C ALA A 52 12.57 1.34 -6.50
N SER A 53 11.54 1.30 -7.35
CA SER A 53 11.68 0.90 -8.75
C SER A 53 12.29 2.00 -9.63
N GLU A 54 12.12 3.26 -9.25
CA GLU A 54 12.66 4.42 -9.97
C GLU A 54 14.18 4.57 -9.74
N THR A 55 14.67 4.21 -8.55
CA THR A 55 16.09 4.18 -8.21
C THR A 55 16.83 2.98 -8.82
N ALA A 56 16.15 1.87 -9.08
CA ALA A 56 16.76 0.70 -9.72
C ALA A 56 17.02 0.89 -11.23
N GLN A 57 16.23 1.71 -11.93
CA GLN A 57 16.38 1.93 -13.38
C GLN A 57 17.61 2.77 -13.75
N ILE A 58 18.05 3.65 -12.85
CA ILE A 58 19.27 4.45 -13.03
C ILE A 58 20.56 3.61 -12.85
N GLY A 59 20.49 2.51 -12.10
CA GLY A 59 21.64 1.61 -11.90
C GLY A 59 21.93 0.64 -13.07
N LEU A 60 20.93 0.36 -13.92
CA LEU A 60 21.07 -0.60 -15.03
C LEU A 60 21.52 0.05 -16.36
N SER A 61 21.48 1.38 -16.46
CA SER A 61 21.82 2.13 -17.68
C SER A 61 23.31 2.48 -17.80
N ILE A 62 24.11 2.27 -16.75
CA ILE A 62 25.56 2.60 -16.71
C ILE A 62 26.48 1.41 -17.04
N GLY A 63 25.93 0.22 -17.30
CA GLY A 63 26.70 -1.04 -17.42
C GLY A 63 26.83 -1.65 -18.82
N ARG A 64 26.39 -0.98 -19.90
CA ARG A 64 26.49 -1.52 -21.27
C ARG A 64 27.42 -0.70 -22.16
N THR A 65 28.70 -0.65 -21.83
CA THR A 65 29.73 -0.30 -22.81
C THR A 65 29.94 -1.50 -23.73
N PRO A 66 29.66 -1.43 -25.05
CA PRO A 66 30.05 -2.51 -25.94
C PRO A 66 31.58 -2.54 -25.99
N LEU A 67 32.16 -3.68 -25.60
CA LEU A 67 33.57 -3.98 -25.84
C LEU A 67 33.79 -3.95 -27.36
N SER A 68 34.32 -2.82 -27.84
CA SER A 68 34.85 -2.67 -29.19
C SER A 68 35.86 -3.79 -29.41
N GLN A 69 35.59 -4.64 -30.40
CA GLN A 69 36.60 -5.52 -30.97
C GLN A 69 37.80 -4.67 -31.38
N ARG A 70 38.96 -4.98 -30.84
CA ARG A 70 40.27 -4.60 -31.34
C ARG A 70 41.16 -5.82 -31.26
#